data_AF-A0A7V9TFH6-F1
#
_entry.id   AF-A0A7V9TFH6-F1
#
_cell.length_a   1.000
_cell.length_b   1.000
_cell.length_c   1.000
_cell.angle_alpha   90.00
_cell.angle_beta   90.00
_cell.angle_gamma   90.00
#
_symmetry.space_group_name_H-M   'P 1'
#
loop_
_entity.id
_entity.type
_entity.pdbx_description
1 polymer ?
#
loop_
_entity_poly.entity_id
_entity_poly.type
_entity_poly.pdbx_seq_one_letter_code
_entity_poly.pdbx_strand_id
1 'polypeptide(L)'
;MRELDEKELRVLRLFGEWEREMLDLHELFEAGDSNDPVARTEVFHAVENLVAAGLLEERGNDFYALTDEARDIVGEQSERSETDV
;
A
#
# COMPACT_ATOMS: atom_id res chain seq x y z
N MET A 1 3.52 -10.47 -13.94
CA MET A 1 3.25 -9.42 -12.94
C MET A 1 3.20 -8.10 -13.67
N ARG A 2 2.13 -7.33 -13.46
CA ARG A 2 2.11 -5.90 -13.81
C ARG A 2 3.20 -5.21 -12.96
N GLU A 3 3.87 -4.22 -13.54
CA GLU A 3 4.76 -3.33 -12.78
C GLU A 3 3.90 -2.46 -11.85
N LEU A 4 4.22 -2.43 -10.56
CA LEU A 4 3.55 -1.59 -9.58
C LEU A 4 4.04 -0.15 -9.72
N ASP A 5 3.11 0.79 -9.73
CA ASP A 5 3.41 2.21 -9.77
C ASP A 5 4.04 2.68 -8.44
N GLU A 6 4.76 3.80 -8.46
CA GLU A 6 5.49 4.31 -7.27
C GLU A 6 4.55 4.55 -6.07
N LYS A 7 3.31 4.99 -6.34
CA LYS A 7 2.28 5.21 -5.32
C LYS A 7 1.72 3.90 -4.77
N GLU A 8 1.56 2.88 -5.60
CA GLU A 8 1.12 1.54 -5.18
C GLU A 8 2.16 0.90 -4.25
N LEU A 9 3.45 1.02 -4.60
CA LEU A 9 4.55 0.58 -3.74
C LEU A 9 4.62 1.38 -2.43
N ARG A 10 4.32 2.68 -2.45
CA ARG A 10 4.28 3.48 -1.21
C ARG A 10 3.14 3.04 -0.29
N VAL A 11 1.95 2.79 -0.85
CA VAL A 11 0.81 2.26 -0.11
C VAL A 11 1.16 0.92 0.55
N LEU A 12 1.73 -0.03 -0.20
CA LEU A 12 2.15 -1.32 0.35
C LEU A 12 3.20 -1.18 1.46
N ARG A 13 4.15 -0.24 1.31
CA ARG A 13 5.18 0.03 2.33
C ARG A 13 4.58 0.52 3.66
N LEU A 14 3.51 1.31 3.66
CA LEU A 14 2.90 1.76 4.92
C LEU A 14 2.45 0.61 5.81
N PHE A 15 1.89 -0.46 5.22
CA PHE A 15 1.51 -1.65 5.99
C PHE A 15 2.72 -2.32 6.65
N GLY A 16 3.86 -2.38 5.95
CA GLY A 16 5.13 -2.89 6.48
C GLY A 16 5.75 -1.97 7.54
N GLU A 17 5.82 -0.67 7.28
CA GLU A 17 6.38 0.34 8.18
C GLU A 17 5.62 0.42 9.51
N TRP A 18 4.29 0.23 9.47
CA TRP A 18 3.46 0.30 10.67
C TRP A 18 3.19 -1.08 11.29
N GLU A 19 3.76 -2.14 10.72
CA GLU A 19 3.58 -3.54 11.16
C GLU A 19 2.09 -3.90 11.33
N ARG A 20 1.23 -3.38 10.45
CA ARG A 20 -0.22 -3.53 10.52
C ARG A 20 -0.73 -4.21 9.26
N GLU A 21 -1.54 -5.23 9.46
CA GLU A 21 -2.16 -5.99 8.36
C GLU A 21 -3.39 -5.29 7.76
N MET A 22 -3.91 -4.27 8.45
CA MET A 22 -5.12 -3.54 8.09
C MET A 22 -4.96 -2.06 8.40
N LEU A 23 -5.27 -1.23 7.40
CA LEU A 23 -5.27 0.23 7.48
C LEU A 23 -6.59 0.76 6.94
N ASP A 24 -7.05 1.87 7.50
CA ASP A 24 -8.17 2.60 6.92
C ASP A 24 -7.72 3.53 5.78
N LEU A 25 -8.63 3.92 4.90
CA LEU A 25 -8.32 4.75 3.74
C LEU A 25 -7.71 6.11 4.13
N HIS A 26 -8.09 6.66 5.28
CA HIS A 26 -7.54 7.94 5.75
C HIS A 26 -6.08 7.78 6.15
N GLU A 27 -5.75 6.68 6.82
CA GLU A 27 -4.37 6.28 7.11
C GLU A 27 -3.56 6.08 5.82
N LEU A 28 -4.15 5.46 4.80
CA LEU A 28 -3.49 5.28 3.51
C LEU A 28 -3.19 6.61 2.81
N PHE A 29 -3.96 7.67 3.04
CA PHE A 29 -3.67 8.99 2.48
C PHE A 29 -2.37 9.61 2.99
N GLU A 30 -1.80 9.14 4.10
CA GLU A 30 -0.45 9.51 4.54
C GLU A 30 0.64 9.00 3.56
N ALA A 31 0.31 8.08 2.65
CA ALA A 31 1.18 7.72 1.53
C ALA A 31 1.34 8.87 0.52
N GLY A 32 0.40 9.82 0.51
CA GLY A 32 0.47 11.03 -0.27
C GLY A 32 1.39 12.05 0.41
N ASP A 33 2.32 12.64 -0.34
CA ASP A 33 3.26 13.66 0.16
C ASP A 33 2.60 14.98 0.60
N SER A 34 1.27 15.10 0.53
CA SER A 34 0.51 16.29 0.91
C SER A 34 -0.95 15.97 1.20
N ASN A 35 -1.57 16.71 2.13
CA ASN A 35 -3.03 16.70 2.36
C ASN A 35 -3.81 17.43 1.25
N ASP A 36 -3.28 17.42 0.02
CA ASP A 36 -3.92 18.02 -1.14
C ASP A 36 -4.97 17.04 -1.72
N PRO A 37 -6.15 17.51 -2.14
CA PRO A 37 -7.18 16.65 -2.72
C PRO A 37 -6.71 15.87 -3.96
N VAL A 38 -5.75 16.38 -4.73
CA VAL A 38 -5.17 15.68 -5.87
C VAL A 38 -4.34 14.48 -5.39
N ALA A 39 -3.45 14.70 -4.42
CA ALA A 39 -2.62 13.63 -3.85
C ALA A 39 -3.46 12.51 -3.23
N ARG A 40 -4.56 12.87 -2.55
CA ARG A 40 -5.52 11.89 -2.02
C ARG A 40 -6.20 11.07 -3.12
N THR A 41 -6.52 11.71 -4.25
CA THR A 41 -7.12 11.03 -5.40
C THR A 41 -6.13 10.05 -6.02
N GLU A 42 -4.87 10.41 -6.14
CA GLU A 42 -3.81 9.53 -6.65
C GLU A 42 -3.60 8.30 -5.75
N VAL A 43 -3.59 8.50 -4.43
CA VAL A 43 -3.54 7.39 -3.47
C VAL A 43 -4.77 6.50 -3.58
N PHE A 44 -5.96 7.10 -3.68
CA PHE A 44 -7.20 6.33 -3.85
C PHE A 44 -7.15 5.45 -5.11
N HIS A 45 -6.69 5.99 -6.23
CA HIS A 45 -6.49 5.20 -7.45
C HIS A 45 -5.48 4.08 -7.28
N ALA A 46 -4.39 4.31 -6.54
CA ALA A 46 -3.41 3.27 -6.23
C ALA A 46 -4.03 2.14 -5.37
N VAL A 47 -4.84 2.48 -4.37
CA VAL A 47 -5.57 1.50 -3.55
C VAL A 47 -6.52 0.67 -4.41
N GLU A 48 -7.34 1.30 -5.24
CA GLU A 48 -8.26 0.61 -6.15
C GLU A 48 -7.54 -0.32 -7.12
N ASN A 49 -6.39 0.09 -7.66
CA ASN A 49 -5.57 -0.75 -8.52
C ASN A 49 -4.98 -1.95 -7.78
N LEU A 50 -4.53 -1.77 -6.54
CA LEU A 50 -4.02 -2.86 -5.70
C LEU A 50 -5.12 -3.86 -5.34
N VAL A 51 -6.35 -3.38 -5.11
CA VAL A 51 -7.53 -4.24 -4.93
C VAL A 51 -7.84 -5.01 -6.22
N ALA A 52 -7.86 -4.33 -7.36
CA ALA A 52 -8.07 -4.97 -8.66
C ALA A 52 -6.96 -5.98 -9.01
N ALA A 53 -5.75 -5.76 -8.52
CA ALA A 53 -4.61 -6.66 -8.68
C ALA A 53 -4.64 -7.86 -7.70
N GLY A 54 -5.52 -7.86 -6.70
CA GLY A 54 -5.57 -8.91 -5.67
C GLY A 54 -4.47 -8.78 -4.60
N LEU A 55 -3.83 -7.62 -4.49
CA LEU A 55 -2.80 -7.31 -3.49
C LEU A 55 -3.40 -6.68 -2.23
N LEU A 56 -4.54 -6.00 -2.38
CA LEU A 56 -5.35 -5.53 -1.26
C LEU A 56 -6.73 -6.17 -1.30
N GLU A 57 -7.32 -6.33 -0.12
CA GLU A 57 -8.69 -6.76 0.04
C GLU A 57 -9.49 -5.72 0.83
N GLU A 58 -10.63 -5.30 0.28
CA GLU A 58 -11.56 -4.42 0.98
C GLU A 58 -12.29 -5.22 2.08
N ARG A 59 -12.19 -4.75 3.33
CA ARG A 59 -12.85 -5.35 4.51
C ARG A 59 -14.09 -4.58 4.95
N GLY A 60 -14.48 -3.57 4.17
CA GLY A 60 -15.65 -2.71 4.36
C GLY A 60 -15.35 -1.50 5.25
N ASN A 61 -16.17 -0.45 5.12
CA ASN A 61 -16.05 0.81 5.87
C ASN A 61 -14.67 1.48 5.75
N ASP A 62 -14.16 1.55 4.51
CA ASP A 62 -12.86 2.12 4.14
C ASP A 62 -11.63 1.39 4.70
N PHE A 63 -11.79 0.15 5.19
CA PHE A 63 -10.66 -0.67 5.65
C PHE A 63 -10.14 -1.57 4.53
N TYR A 64 -8.80 -1.62 4.40
CA TYR A 64 -8.09 -2.45 3.44
C TYR A 64 -7.06 -3.30 4.16
N ALA A 65 -6.90 -4.55 3.72
CA ALA A 65 -5.93 -5.49 4.27
C ALA A 65 -5.02 -6.04 3.18
N LEU A 66 -3.76 -6.34 3.55
CA LEU A 66 -2.84 -7.06 2.66
C LEU A 66 -3.33 -8.50 2.42
N THR A 67 -3.24 -8.95 1.17
CA THR A 67 -3.38 -10.37 0.85
C THR A 67 -2.07 -11.12 1.12
N ASP A 68 -2.12 -12.45 1.12
CA ASP A 68 -0.91 -13.28 1.28
C ASP A 68 0.14 -12.95 0.22
N GLU A 69 -0.28 -12.71 -1.03
CA GLU A 69 0.62 -12.32 -2.13
C GLU A 69 1.30 -10.96 -1.88
N ALA A 70 0.56 -10.00 -1.34
CA ALA A 70 1.13 -8.70 -1.01
C ALA A 70 2.05 -8.74 0.21
N ARG A 71 1.81 -9.64 1.18
CA ARG A 71 2.72 -9.83 2.32
C ARG A 71 4.09 -10.35 1.89
N ASP A 72 4.14 -11.24 0.89
CA ASP A 72 5.42 -11.71 0.34
C ASP A 72 6.19 -10.53 -0.31
N ILE A 73 5.48 -9.65 -1.04
CA ILE A 73 6.08 -8.46 -1.64
C ILE A 73 6.59 -7.48 -0.56
N VAL A 74 5.81 -7.23 0.49
CA VAL A 74 6.22 -6.33 1.59
C VAL A 74 7.38 -6.94 2.39
N GLY A 75 7.35 -8.25 2.65
CA GLY A 75 8.41 -8.99 3.33
C GLY A 75 9.74 -8.97 2.57
N GLU A 76 9.72 -9.31 1.28
CA GLU A 76 10.91 -9.27 0.41
C GLU A 76 11.54 -7.86 0.32
N GLN A 77 10.72 -6.81 0.45
CA GLN A 77 11.21 -5.43 0.38
C GLN A 77 11.87 -4.97 1.67
N SER A 78 11.43 -5.46 2.83
CA SER A 78 12.13 -5.25 4.12
C SER A 78 13.51 -5.92 4.13
N GLU A 79 13.64 -7.09 3.51
CA GLU A 79 14.93 -7.80 3.40
C GLU A 79 15.88 -7.17 2.37
N ARG A 80 15.35 -6.53 1.31
CA ARG A 80 16.18 -5.77 0.33
C ARG A 80 16.67 -4.41 0.82
N SER A 81 16.11 -3.87 1.90
CA SER A 81 16.65 -2.65 2.54
C SER A 81 17.81 -2.91 3.50
N GLU A 82 18.17 -4.17 3.77
CA GLU A 82 19.29 -4.54 4.67
C GLU A 82 20.62 -4.84 3.93
N THR A 83 20.69 -4.71 2.61
CA THR A 83 21.93 -4.86 1.83
C THR A 83 22.28 -3.57 1.08
N ASP A 84 22.51 -2.48 1.81
CA ASP A 84 23.31 -1.35 1.33
C ASP A 84 24.07 -0.76 2.54
N VAL A 85 25.15 -1.44 2.95
CA VAL A 85 26.19 -0.90 3.84
C VAL A 85 27.56 -1.46 3.47
#